data_AF-A0A1Q9R6M0-F1
#
_entry.id   AF-A0A1Q9R6M0-F1
#
_cell.length_a   1.000
_cell.length_b   1.000
_cell.length_c   1.000
_cell.angle_alpha   90.00
_cell.angle_beta   90.00
_cell.angle_gamma   90.00
#
_symmetry.space_group_name_H-M   'P 1'
#
loop_
_entity.id
_entity.type
_entity.pdbx_description
1 polymer ?
#
loop_
_entity_poly.entity_id
_entity_poly.type
_entity_poly.pdbx_seq_one_letter_code
_entity_poly.pdbx_strand_id
1 'polypeptide(L)' 'MGMYERIPNDLITASEAAEVLGVSLNTLKTWRTRNPNLGYFRGHNRDIRYSLKECQQYYRRSFQRVVPGSGSQ' A
#
# COMPACT_ATOMS: atom_id res chain seq x y z
N MET A 1 -13.03 -17.61 -11.80
CA MET A 1 -11.80 -18.25 -11.27
C MET A 1 -11.49 -17.56 -9.95
N GLY A 2 -11.82 -18.20 -8.83
CA GLY A 2 -11.84 -17.57 -7.52
C GLY A 2 -10.43 -17.29 -7.01
N MET A 3 -10.07 -16.01 -6.93
CA MET A 3 -8.86 -15.54 -6.29
C MET A 3 -9.04 -15.69 -4.78
N TYR A 4 -8.84 -16.90 -4.25
CA TYR A 4 -8.49 -17.04 -2.85
C TYR A 4 -7.04 -16.56 -2.75
N GLU A 5 -6.87 -15.23 -2.77
CA GLU A 5 -5.59 -14.60 -2.47
C GLU A 5 -5.13 -15.16 -1.13
N ARG A 6 -4.14 -16.05 -1.21
CA ARG A 6 -3.36 -16.49 -0.06
C ARG A 6 -3.01 -15.22 0.70
N ILE A 7 -3.48 -15.13 1.94
CA ILE A 7 -3.07 -14.04 2.83
C ILE A 7 -1.54 -13.98 2.73
N PRO A 8 -0.96 -12.86 2.24
CA PRO A 8 0.48 -12.77 2.08
C PRO A 8 1.13 -12.99 3.45
N ASN A 9 2.21 -13.76 3.53
CA ASN A 9 2.94 -13.85 4.81
C ASN A 9 3.62 -12.52 5.15
N ASP A 10 3.81 -11.65 4.15
CA ASP A 10 4.40 -10.32 4.26
C ASP A 10 3.34 -9.25 4.60
N LEU A 11 2.55 -9.49 5.66
CA LEU A 11 1.64 -8.49 6.20
C LEU A 11 2.38 -7.55 7.14
N ILE A 12 2.49 -6.29 6.72
CA ILE A 12 3.11 -5.20 7.47
C ILE A 12 2.06 -4.31 8.12
N THR A 13 2.45 -3.61 9.18
CA THR A 13 1.57 -2.65 9.86
C THR A 13 1.31 -1.40 9.01
N ALA A 14 0.31 -0.60 9.40
CA ALA A 14 0.06 0.69 8.76
C ALA A 14 1.29 1.62 8.79
N SER A 15 2.10 1.56 9.85
CA SER A 15 3.32 2.36 10.00
C SER A 15 4.39 1.95 9.00
N GLU A 16 4.68 0.65 8.92
CA GLU A 16 5.63 0.13 7.94
C GLU A 16 5.17 0.37 6.51
N ALA A 17 3.86 0.23 6.23
CA ALA A 17 3.31 0.54 4.91
C ALA A 17 3.52 2.02 4.56
N ALA A 18 3.40 2.93 5.53
CA ALA A 18 3.68 4.34 5.37
C ALA A 18 5.14 4.59 5.01
N GLU A 19 6.07 3.90 5.69
CA GLU A 19 7.50 4.00 5.41
C GLU A 19 7.84 3.46 4.02
N VAL A 20 7.30 2.30 3.63
CA VAL A 20 7.51 1.70 2.30
C VAL A 20 7.00 2.60 1.17
N LEU A 21 5.86 3.25 1.40
CA LEU A 21 5.25 4.16 0.42
C LEU A 21 5.84 5.58 0.46
N GLY A 22 6.67 5.89 1.47
CA GLY A 22 7.19 7.25 1.69
C GLY A 22 6.11 8.28 2.02
N VAL A 23 5.00 7.86 2.64
CA VAL A 23 3.87 8.75 2.98
C VAL A 23 3.60 8.74 4.48
N SER A 24 2.94 9.80 4.99
CA SER A 24 2.51 9.82 6.38
C SER A 24 1.38 8.82 6.66
N LEU A 25 1.33 8.29 7.88
CA LEU A 25 0.21 7.46 8.37
C LEU A 25 -1.17 8.08 8.13
N ASN A 26 -1.27 9.41 8.22
CA ASN A 26 -2.52 10.12 7.99
C ASN A 26 -2.97 10.08 6.52
N THR A 27 -2.01 10.09 5.60
CA THR A 27 -2.25 9.90 4.15
C THR A 27 -2.78 8.50 3.90
N LEU A 28 -2.16 7.47 4.49
CA LEU A 28 -2.64 6.08 4.42
C LEU A 28 -4.05 5.90 5.00
N LYS A 29 -4.34 6.53 6.15
CA LYS A 29 -5.70 6.56 6.72
C LYS A 29 -6.70 7.20 5.75
N THR A 30 -6.31 8.28 5.09
CA THR A 30 -7.15 9.00 4.12
C THR A 30 -7.39 8.17 2.86
N TRP A 31 -6.39 7.46 2.36
CA TRP A 31 -6.56 6.54 1.24
C TRP A 31 -7.53 5.44 1.59
N ARG A 32 -7.40 4.82 2.77
CA ARG A 32 -8.33 3.80 3.24
C ARG A 32 -9.78 4.29 3.31
N THR A 33 -10.03 5.55 3.69
CA THR A 33 -11.39 6.08 3.84
C THR A 33 -11.98 6.63 2.56
N ARG A 34 -11.17 7.26 1.71
CA ARG A 34 -11.66 7.98 0.52
C ARG A 34 -11.55 7.18 -0.77
N ASN A 35 -10.53 6.35 -0.91
CA ASN A 35 -10.33 5.57 -2.12
C ASN A 35 -9.37 4.39 -1.84
N PRO A 36 -9.88 3.17 -1.59
CA PRO A 36 -9.07 2.01 -1.25
C PRO A 36 -8.32 1.50 -2.49
N ASN A 37 -7.32 2.26 -2.93
CA ASN A 37 -6.39 1.87 -3.98
C ASN A 37 -5.39 0.79 -3.52
N LEU A 38 -5.34 0.56 -2.21
CA LEU A 38 -4.49 -0.40 -1.55
C LEU A 38 -5.38 -1.32 -0.70
N GLY A 39 -5.31 -2.61 -0.97
CA GLY A 39 -5.95 -3.64 -0.18
C GLY A 39 -5.39 -3.64 1.24
N TYR A 40 -6.27 -3.84 2.22
CA TYR A 40 -5.88 -3.97 3.62
C TYR A 40 -6.56 -5.19 4.23
N PHE A 41 -5.82 -5.85 5.11
CA PHE A 41 -6.28 -6.98 5.89
C PHE A 41 -6.63 -6.48 7.28
N ARG A 42 -7.87 -6.72 7.70
CA ARG A 42 -8.32 -6.41 9.05
C ARG A 42 -8.21 -7.67 9.90
N GLY A 43 -7.24 -7.68 10.81
CA GLY A 43 -7.07 -8.75 11.78
C GLY A 43 -8.19 -8.78 12.82
N HIS A 44 -8.23 -9.87 13.59
CA HIS A 44 -9.26 -10.13 14.60
C HIS A 44 -9.35 -9.04 15.69
N ASN A 45 -8.21 -8.42 16.06
CA ASN A 45 -8.15 -7.31 17.02
C ASN A 45 -8.37 -5.92 16.42
N ARG A 46 -9.01 -5.83 15.24
CA ARG A 46 -9.10 -4.58 14.45
C ARG A 46 -7.73 -4.01 14.04
N ASP A 47 -6.69 -4.82 14.11
CA ASP A 47 -5.37 -4.49 13.60
C ASP A 47 -5.44 -4.40 12.08
N ILE A 48 -4.86 -3.33 11.51
CA ILE A 48 -4.90 -3.09 10.07
C ILE A 48 -3.52 -3.40 9.52
N ARG A 49 -3.48 -4.36 8.61
CA ARG A 49 -2.26 -4.79 7.94
C ARG A 49 -2.37 -4.59 6.44
N TYR A 50 -1.23 -4.37 5.82
CA TYR A 50 -1.10 -4.20 4.38
C TYR A 50 -0.14 -5.24 3.84
N SER A 51 -0.32 -5.66 2.60
CA SER A 51 0.67 -6.51 1.95
C SER A 51 1.87 -5.66 1.53
N LEU A 52 3.07 -5.99 2.01
CA LEU A 52 4.31 -5.33 1.58
C LEU A 52 4.46 -5.33 0.06
N LYS A 53 4.19 -6.47 -0.57
CA LYS A 53 4.26 -6.63 -2.03
C LYS A 53 3.30 -5.68 -2.73
N GLU A 54 2.09 -5.53 -2.24
CA GLU A 54 1.10 -4.65 -2.83
C GLU A 54 1.46 -3.17 -2.62
N CYS A 55 1.98 -2.80 -1.45
CA CYS A 55 2.57 -1.47 -1.21
C CYS A 55 3.65 -1.14 -2.25
N GLN A 56 4.60 -2.06 -2.48
CA GLN A 56 5.68 -1.86 -3.45
C GLN A 56 5.16 -1.75 -4.89
N GLN A 57 4.18 -2.58 -5.27
CA GLN A 57 3.56 -2.51 -6.60
C GLN A 57 2.78 -1.22 -6.78
N TYR A 58 2.04 -0.78 -5.76
CA TYR A 58 1.32 0.48 -5.77
C TYR A 58 2.26 1.67 -5.85
N TYR A 59 3.37 1.64 -5.09
CA TYR A 59 4.43 2.63 -5.21
C TYR A 59 4.94 2.72 -6.65
N ARG A 60 5.29 1.59 -7.26
CA ARG A 60 5.70 1.54 -8.66
C ARG A 60 4.62 2.08 -9.60
N ARG A 61 3.34 1.74 -9.40
CA ARG A 61 2.26 2.09 -10.33
C ARG A 61 1.78 3.55 -10.21
N SER A 62 1.67 4.05 -8.98
CA SER A 62 1.18 5.41 -8.70
C SER A 62 2.30 6.44 -8.65
N PHE A 63 3.47 6.09 -8.11
CA PHE A 63 4.58 7.05 -7.96
C PHE A 63 5.51 7.12 -9.18
N GLN A 64 5.54 6.13 -10.09
CA GLN A 64 6.22 6.31 -11.40
C GLN A 64 5.57 7.39 -12.27
N ARG A 65 4.30 7.74 -12.06
CA ARG A 65 3.62 8.81 -12.84
C ARG A 65 3.85 10.21 -12.28
N VAL A 66 4.41 10.37 -11.08
CA VAL A 66 4.71 11.67 -10.44
C VAL A 66 6.20 12.02 -10.45
N VAL A 67 7.01 11.35 -11.28
CA VAL A 67 8.37 11.82 -11.64
C VAL A 67 8.38 12.38 -13.08
N PRO A 68 7.98 13.64 -13.32
CA PRO A 68 8.49 14.39 -14.46
C PRO A 68 9.92 14.84 -14.13
N GLY A 69 10.90 13.94 -14.25
CA GLY A 69 12.26 14.26 -13.80
C GLY A 69 13.37 13.27 -14.14
N SER A 70 13.18 12.42 -15.15
CA SER A 70 14.28 11.65 -15.74
C SER A 70 14.15 11.65 -17.26
N GLY A 71 13.98 12.85 -17.81
CA GLY A 71 14.33 13.17 -19.19
C GLY A 71 15.60 14.01 -19.15
N SER A 72 16.75 13.34 -19.13
CA SER A 72 18.02 13.94 -19.51
C SER A 72 18.67 12.96 -20.49
N GLN A 73 18.28 13.10 -21.76
CA GLN A 73 19.04 12.62 -22.91
C GLN A 73 19.69 13.84 -23.55
#